data_AF-A0A6J2WDY3-F1
#
_entry.id   AF-A0A6J2WDY3-F1
#
_cell.length_a   1.000
_cell.length_b   1.000
_cell.length_c   1.000
_cell.angle_alpha   90.00
_cell.angle_beta   90.00
_cell.angle_gamma   90.00
#
_symmetry.space_group_name_H-M   'P 1'
#
loop_
_entity.id
_entity.type
_entity.pdbx_description
1 polymer ?
#
loop_
_entity_poly.entity_id
_entity_poly.type
_entity_poly.pdbx_seq_one_letter_code
_entity_poly.pdbx_strand_id
1 'polypeptide(L)'
;MSQPNSWLCLSPVDCELWEDSPREIRVKEGEALEWPCPNLDCSDNAHESEIFWYKRGRDGQDMEEIGKNESDRIHYHGARLYFLPIDLNDTGRYYTLWFYNGNECAKFETDLEVYMEFHDDLLYRLVASQASKPAIVCPFNEKNGSLTWYKDFHLIPGETEDILRIPNASKQDEGIYTCMLTWEHGGRIYNSSRSRRLRIMGPRASHAQPSNRLPPRIQYPVNGSTDVAELGSGKTLTCLAFFGINVRERHSVTWEFKPHRSKRYSIINREENGLFKSILTIHNVSETDFKTVFQCIARDDSSWVFVSVTLKAKESVLPTVWACVIGLLVFLLTLLLVKCFAVDLALFFRRFMVPKTRDDGKVYDAYVIYKSHNSEKTEKSVAHFISDILPTVMEDKCGFKLYIHGRDDLPGQDRMELVEKCIQLSRRLIVILTPRSDEGEKVTIPECYDWQVGLHQALVQGEMNVILIQVGDVDDFTHLPLSLQHLLQKSAPLRWKERSHGAASPNSRFWKRVRYMMPVPPCQSRAQTLKMLKVKHHGPQEVKESV
;
A
#
# COMPACT_ATOMS: atom_id res chain seq x y z
N MET A 1 -25.73 -39.99 -61.73
CA MET A 1 -25.02 -39.19 -60.71
C MET A 1 -25.54 -39.61 -59.36
N SER A 2 -24.86 -40.53 -58.70
CA SER A 2 -25.12 -40.93 -57.32
C SER A 2 -23.76 -41.23 -56.72
N GLN A 3 -23.26 -40.29 -55.91
CA GLN A 3 -21.98 -40.41 -55.24
C GLN A 3 -22.04 -41.57 -54.22
N PRO A 4 -20.97 -42.37 -54.09
CA PRO A 4 -20.85 -43.33 -53.01
C PRO A 4 -20.49 -42.59 -51.72
N ASN A 5 -21.19 -42.91 -50.63
CA ASN A 5 -20.93 -42.39 -49.28
C ASN A 5 -19.53 -42.81 -48.82
N SER A 6 -18.61 -41.85 -48.91
CA SER A 6 -17.25 -41.89 -48.39
C SER A 6 -17.27 -41.64 -46.88
N TRP A 7 -17.36 -42.70 -46.09
CA TRP A 7 -17.04 -42.69 -44.65
C TRP A 7 -15.85 -43.60 -44.32
N LEU A 8 -14.93 -43.76 -45.28
CA LEU A 8 -13.63 -44.40 -45.08
C LEU A 8 -12.59 -43.28 -45.12
N CYS A 9 -11.72 -43.24 -44.10
CA CYS A 9 -10.70 -42.23 -43.81
C CYS A 9 -11.14 -41.07 -42.89
N LEU A 10 -11.44 -41.37 -41.63
CA LEU A 10 -11.19 -40.44 -40.54
C LEU A 10 -9.90 -40.89 -39.84
N SER A 11 -8.82 -40.12 -40.07
CA SER A 11 -7.70 -40.00 -39.13
C SER A 11 -8.25 -39.84 -37.71
N PRO A 12 -7.59 -40.32 -36.64
CA PRO A 12 -8.03 -40.04 -35.27
C PRO A 12 -8.10 -38.52 -35.13
N VAL A 13 -9.33 -38.01 -35.11
CA VAL A 13 -9.65 -36.61 -34.82
C VAL A 13 -9.10 -36.37 -33.41
N ASP A 14 -8.50 -35.20 -33.17
CA ASP A 14 -8.07 -34.76 -31.83
C ASP A 14 -9.32 -34.59 -30.93
N CYS A 15 -9.93 -35.70 -30.52
CA CYS A 15 -11.02 -35.73 -29.56
C CYS A 15 -10.49 -35.21 -28.22
N GLU A 16 -11.27 -34.36 -27.55
CA GLU A 16 -10.86 -33.77 -26.28
C GLU A 16 -10.73 -34.87 -25.21
N LEU A 17 -9.58 -34.90 -24.51
CA LEU A 17 -9.35 -35.83 -23.42
C LEU A 17 -10.18 -35.41 -22.20
N TRP A 18 -11.05 -36.30 -21.72
CA TRP A 18 -11.90 -36.02 -20.57
C TRP A 18 -11.16 -36.23 -19.25
N GLU A 19 -10.84 -35.14 -18.54
CA GLU A 19 -9.97 -35.13 -17.34
C GLU A 19 -10.52 -35.91 -16.12
N ASP A 20 -11.84 -36.14 -16.07
CA ASP A 20 -12.55 -36.81 -14.95
C ASP A 20 -12.81 -38.32 -15.15
N SER A 21 -12.17 -38.96 -16.14
CA SER A 21 -12.29 -40.41 -16.35
C SER A 21 -11.67 -41.22 -15.19
N PRO A 22 -12.23 -42.39 -14.81
CA PRO A 22 -11.58 -43.32 -13.90
C PRO A 22 -10.25 -43.72 -14.52
N ARG A 23 -9.18 -43.38 -13.81
CA ARG A 23 -7.81 -43.55 -14.32
C ARG A 23 -7.40 -45.01 -14.36
N GLU A 24 -8.06 -45.88 -13.59
CA GLU A 24 -7.59 -47.25 -13.38
C GLU A 24 -8.75 -48.20 -13.02
N ILE A 25 -8.78 -49.39 -13.64
CA ILE A 25 -9.66 -50.51 -13.32
C ILE A 25 -8.79 -51.72 -13.00
N ARG A 26 -9.08 -52.36 -11.86
CA ARG A 26 -8.32 -53.52 -11.36
C ARG A 26 -9.23 -54.73 -11.26
N VAL A 27 -8.81 -55.84 -11.86
CA VAL A 27 -9.62 -57.06 -11.92
C VAL A 27 -8.72 -58.27 -11.74
N LYS A 28 -9.29 -59.35 -11.22
CA LYS A 28 -8.60 -60.64 -11.12
C LYS A 28 -8.75 -61.43 -12.43
N GLU A 29 -7.68 -62.09 -12.85
CA GLU A 29 -7.69 -63.01 -13.99
C GLU A 29 -8.77 -64.08 -13.85
N GLY A 30 -9.40 -64.44 -14.98
CA GLY A 30 -10.43 -65.47 -15.06
C GLY A 30 -11.84 -65.01 -14.69
N GLU A 31 -12.00 -63.79 -14.20
CA GLU A 31 -13.31 -63.16 -14.00
C GLU A 31 -13.82 -62.52 -15.30
N ALA A 32 -15.13 -62.34 -15.41
CA ALA A 32 -15.69 -61.52 -16.47
C ALA A 32 -15.73 -60.06 -16.05
N LEU A 33 -15.56 -59.16 -17.02
CA LEU A 33 -15.67 -57.73 -16.82
C LEU A 33 -16.69 -57.17 -17.81
N GLU A 34 -17.74 -56.56 -17.27
CA GLU A 34 -18.60 -55.62 -17.98
C GLU A 34 -18.12 -54.21 -17.65
N TRP A 35 -17.65 -53.51 -18.67
CA TRP A 35 -17.05 -52.19 -18.54
C TRP A 35 -17.90 -51.15 -19.28
N PRO A 36 -18.72 -50.35 -18.55
CA PRO A 36 -19.50 -49.28 -19.15
C PRO A 36 -18.64 -48.05 -19.49
N CYS A 37 -19.13 -47.22 -20.40
CA CYS A 37 -18.49 -45.96 -20.74
C CYS A 37 -18.26 -45.10 -19.46
N PRO A 38 -17.06 -44.56 -19.24
CA PRO A 38 -16.70 -43.80 -18.04
C PRO A 38 -17.60 -42.64 -17.63
N ASN A 39 -18.29 -42.00 -18.58
CA ASN A 39 -19.18 -40.87 -18.32
C ASN A 39 -20.64 -41.36 -18.33
N LEU A 40 -21.46 -40.91 -17.36
CA LEU A 40 -22.87 -41.30 -17.26
C LEU A 40 -23.66 -40.98 -18.54
N ASP A 41 -23.40 -39.82 -19.16
CA ASP A 41 -24.12 -39.41 -20.36
C ASP A 41 -23.82 -40.34 -21.54
N CYS A 42 -22.56 -40.80 -21.69
CA CYS A 42 -22.22 -41.78 -22.73
C CYS A 42 -22.67 -43.20 -22.38
N SER A 43 -22.67 -43.56 -21.10
CA SER A 43 -23.16 -44.86 -20.64
C SER A 43 -24.66 -45.02 -20.91
N ASP A 44 -25.44 -43.95 -20.72
CA ASP A 44 -26.91 -44.00 -20.77
C ASP A 44 -27.48 -43.62 -22.15
N ASN A 45 -26.84 -42.70 -22.88
CA ASN A 45 -27.42 -42.10 -24.08
C ASN A 45 -26.68 -42.39 -25.39
N ALA A 46 -25.49 -43.02 -25.37
CA ALA A 46 -24.72 -43.23 -26.59
C ALA A 46 -25.35 -44.32 -27.48
N HIS A 47 -25.55 -44.00 -28.76
CA HIS A 47 -25.95 -45.01 -29.74
C HIS A 47 -24.76 -45.87 -30.20
N GLU A 48 -25.02 -47.11 -30.64
CA GLU A 48 -23.99 -48.06 -31.10
C GLU A 48 -23.10 -47.57 -32.25
N SER A 49 -23.59 -46.62 -33.06
CA SER A 49 -22.85 -46.00 -34.16
C SER A 49 -21.97 -44.83 -33.72
N GLU A 50 -22.09 -44.39 -32.46
CA GLU A 50 -21.48 -43.17 -31.93
C GLU A 50 -20.31 -43.46 -30.96
N ILE A 51 -20.08 -44.73 -30.61
CA ILE A 51 -19.08 -45.12 -29.63
C ILE A 51 -18.14 -46.19 -30.15
N PHE A 52 -16.86 -46.00 -29.89
CA PHE A 52 -15.78 -46.85 -30.37
C PHE A 52 -14.77 -47.10 -29.24
N TRP A 53 -14.24 -48.32 -29.20
CA TRP A 53 -13.29 -48.76 -28.18
C TRP A 53 -11.98 -49.19 -28.83
N TYR A 54 -10.87 -48.77 -28.23
CA TYR A 54 -9.53 -49.07 -28.71
C TYR A 54 -8.64 -49.56 -27.57
N LYS A 55 -7.71 -50.44 -27.90
CA LYS A 55 -6.58 -50.80 -27.05
C LYS A 55 -5.31 -50.12 -27.58
N ARG A 56 -4.46 -49.62 -26.70
CA ARG A 56 -3.12 -49.15 -27.09
C ARG A 56 -2.30 -50.31 -27.63
N GLY A 57 -1.82 -50.18 -28.87
CA GLY A 57 -0.97 -51.17 -29.53
C GLY A 57 0.42 -51.29 -28.90
N ARG A 58 1.11 -52.38 -29.20
CA ARG A 58 2.43 -52.72 -28.62
C ARG A 58 3.54 -51.70 -28.94
N ASP A 59 3.44 -51.02 -30.08
CA ASP A 59 4.41 -50.01 -30.53
C ASP A 59 4.13 -48.60 -29.97
N GLY A 60 3.10 -48.45 -29.13
CA GLY A 60 2.80 -47.23 -28.37
C GLY A 60 2.24 -46.05 -29.18
N GLN A 61 2.34 -46.08 -30.51
CA GLN A 61 1.79 -45.06 -31.42
C GLN A 61 0.46 -45.46 -32.07
N ASP A 62 0.20 -46.75 -32.28
CA ASP A 62 -1.01 -47.21 -32.96
C ASP A 62 -2.13 -47.59 -31.98
N MET A 63 -3.37 -47.28 -32.36
CA MET A 63 -4.59 -47.66 -31.64
C MET A 63 -5.23 -48.85 -32.36
N GLU A 64 -5.40 -49.97 -31.67
CA GLU A 64 -6.06 -51.17 -32.20
C GLU A 64 -7.55 -51.11 -31.85
N GLU A 65 -8.42 -51.03 -32.86
CA GLU A 65 -9.88 -51.03 -32.65
C GLU A 65 -10.35 -52.42 -32.17
N ILE A 66 -11.23 -52.42 -31.17
CA ILE A 66 -11.84 -53.63 -30.64
C ILE A 66 -13.06 -54.01 -31.50
N GLY A 67 -13.30 -55.31 -31.71
CA GLY A 67 -14.42 -55.78 -32.51
C GLY A 67 -15.79 -55.64 -31.83
N LYS A 68 -16.86 -55.69 -32.62
CA LYS A 68 -18.26 -55.79 -32.16
C LYS A 68 -18.82 -57.21 -32.20
N ASN A 69 -18.01 -58.19 -32.59
CA ASN A 69 -18.46 -59.57 -32.78
C ASN A 69 -18.60 -60.29 -31.44
N GLU A 70 -19.82 -60.64 -31.04
CA GLU A 70 -20.11 -61.29 -29.75
C GLU A 70 -19.52 -62.71 -29.61
N SER A 71 -19.00 -63.29 -30.69
CA SER A 71 -18.26 -64.55 -30.63
C SER A 71 -16.82 -64.38 -30.13
N ASP A 72 -16.30 -63.15 -30.16
CA ASP A 72 -14.96 -62.85 -29.69
C ASP A 72 -14.93 -62.80 -28.15
N ARG A 73 -13.76 -63.03 -27.56
CA ARG A 73 -13.60 -62.96 -26.09
C ARG A 73 -13.70 -61.53 -25.57
N ILE A 74 -13.25 -60.57 -26.38
CA ILE A 74 -13.27 -59.14 -26.11
C ILE A 74 -14.04 -58.48 -27.24
N HIS A 75 -15.17 -57.90 -26.90
CA HIS A 75 -16.03 -57.19 -27.84
C HIS A 75 -16.81 -56.13 -27.10
N TYR A 76 -17.33 -55.13 -27.82
CA TYR A 76 -18.22 -54.15 -27.25
C TYR A 76 -19.56 -54.11 -27.98
N HIS A 77 -20.62 -53.78 -27.24
CA HIS A 77 -21.96 -53.53 -27.76
C HIS A 77 -22.46 -52.23 -27.13
N GLY A 78 -22.70 -51.22 -27.97
CA GLY A 78 -23.06 -49.88 -27.50
C GLY A 78 -22.00 -49.32 -26.56
N ALA A 79 -22.44 -48.78 -25.43
CA ALA A 79 -21.57 -48.15 -24.44
C ALA A 79 -20.86 -49.12 -23.49
N ARG A 80 -20.82 -50.43 -23.78
CA ARG A 80 -20.27 -51.44 -22.88
C ARG A 80 -19.25 -52.34 -23.57
N LEU A 81 -18.07 -52.44 -22.97
CA LEU A 81 -16.98 -53.34 -23.36
C LEU A 81 -16.99 -54.58 -22.48
N TYR A 82 -16.89 -55.76 -23.09
CA TYR A 82 -16.95 -57.05 -22.40
C TYR A 82 -15.61 -57.79 -22.49
N PHE A 83 -15.22 -58.43 -21.39
CA PHE A 83 -14.13 -59.41 -21.33
C PHE A 83 -14.66 -60.71 -20.74
N LEU A 84 -14.72 -61.78 -21.54
CA LEU A 84 -15.45 -63.01 -21.21
C LEU A 84 -14.61 -64.30 -21.40
N PRO A 85 -13.66 -64.64 -20.51
CA PRO A 85 -13.19 -63.91 -19.33
C PRO A 85 -11.94 -63.05 -19.63
N ILE A 86 -11.49 -62.31 -18.62
CA ILE A 86 -10.27 -61.49 -18.66
C ILE A 86 -9.01 -62.32 -18.45
N ASP A 87 -7.95 -61.98 -19.18
CA ASP A 87 -6.62 -62.64 -19.18
C ASP A 87 -5.55 -61.62 -18.74
N LEU A 88 -4.43 -62.08 -18.16
CA LEU A 88 -3.29 -61.22 -17.79
C LEU A 88 -2.79 -60.35 -18.96
N ASN A 89 -2.81 -60.88 -20.18
CA ASN A 89 -2.39 -60.17 -21.40
C ASN A 89 -3.34 -59.01 -21.79
N ASP A 90 -4.49 -58.90 -21.14
CA ASP A 90 -5.42 -57.80 -21.35
C ASP A 90 -4.98 -56.52 -20.63
N THR A 91 -4.04 -56.62 -19.68
CA THR A 91 -3.45 -55.46 -18.99
C THR A 91 -2.92 -54.44 -20.01
N GLY A 92 -3.28 -53.18 -19.82
CA GLY A 92 -2.86 -52.12 -20.71
C GLY A 92 -3.83 -50.95 -20.71
N ARG A 93 -3.60 -50.03 -21.65
CA ARG A 93 -4.37 -48.80 -21.75
C ARG A 93 -5.45 -48.92 -22.81
N TYR A 94 -6.66 -48.54 -22.43
CA TYR A 94 -7.82 -48.54 -23.28
C TYR A 94 -8.34 -47.12 -23.50
N TYR A 95 -8.94 -46.92 -24.66
CA TYR A 95 -9.57 -45.67 -25.05
C TYR A 95 -11.01 -45.90 -25.44
N THR A 96 -11.89 -45.05 -24.95
CA THR A 96 -13.28 -44.95 -25.42
C THR A 96 -13.43 -43.62 -26.14
N LEU A 97 -13.87 -43.66 -27.39
CA LEU A 97 -14.23 -42.48 -28.17
C LEU A 97 -15.75 -42.42 -28.27
N TRP A 98 -16.33 -41.30 -27.87
CA TRP A 98 -17.76 -41.05 -28.00
C TRP A 98 -17.99 -39.79 -28.83
N PHE A 99 -18.63 -39.97 -29.97
CA PHE A 99 -19.04 -38.89 -30.86
C PHE A 99 -20.44 -38.44 -30.50
N TYR A 100 -20.61 -37.16 -30.19
CA TYR A 100 -21.90 -36.57 -29.91
C TYR A 100 -22.09 -35.33 -30.78
N ASN A 101 -23.34 -35.02 -31.14
CA ASN A 101 -23.66 -33.88 -32.03
C ASN A 101 -22.93 -33.89 -33.39
N GLY A 102 -22.57 -35.07 -33.93
CA GLY A 102 -22.05 -35.28 -35.29
C GLY A 102 -20.61 -34.82 -35.57
N ASN A 103 -20.12 -33.78 -34.92
CA ASN A 103 -18.76 -33.23 -35.10
C ASN A 103 -17.93 -33.13 -33.81
N GLU A 104 -18.53 -33.34 -32.64
CA GLU A 104 -17.81 -33.30 -31.36
C GLU A 104 -17.51 -34.73 -30.88
N CYS A 105 -16.37 -34.88 -30.19
CA CYS A 105 -15.91 -36.18 -29.73
C CYS A 105 -15.19 -36.06 -28.39
N ALA A 106 -15.57 -36.92 -27.45
CA ALA A 106 -14.90 -37.09 -26.17
C ALA A 106 -14.03 -38.36 -26.18
N LYS A 107 -12.81 -38.24 -25.67
CA LYS A 107 -11.90 -39.36 -25.46
C LYS A 107 -11.72 -39.64 -23.97
N PHE A 108 -11.96 -40.89 -23.58
CA PHE A 108 -11.73 -41.38 -22.23
C PHE A 108 -10.53 -42.32 -22.24
N GLU A 109 -9.63 -42.16 -21.26
CA GLU A 109 -8.42 -42.96 -21.12
C GLU A 109 -8.46 -43.70 -19.79
N THR A 110 -8.29 -45.02 -19.81
CA THR A 110 -8.33 -45.83 -18.61
C THR A 110 -7.29 -46.94 -18.68
N ASP A 111 -6.54 -47.10 -17.60
CA ASP A 111 -5.59 -48.20 -17.44
C ASP A 111 -6.30 -49.42 -16.81
N LEU A 112 -6.23 -50.56 -17.49
CA LEU A 112 -6.70 -51.85 -16.99
C LEU A 112 -5.51 -52.65 -16.45
N GLU A 113 -5.60 -53.06 -15.19
CA GLU A 113 -4.59 -53.90 -14.53
C GLU A 113 -5.22 -55.23 -14.09
N VAL A 114 -4.66 -56.34 -14.60
CA VAL A 114 -5.14 -57.69 -14.32
C VAL A 114 -4.19 -58.40 -13.38
N TYR A 115 -4.73 -58.93 -12.29
CA TYR A 115 -3.96 -59.64 -11.25
C TYR A 115 -4.20 -61.15 -11.33
N MET A 116 -3.12 -61.93 -11.36
CA MET A 116 -3.17 -63.40 -11.39
C MET A 116 -3.77 -63.97 -10.09
N GLU A 117 -3.34 -63.41 -8.96
CA GLU A 117 -3.79 -63.80 -7.62
C GLU A 117 -4.49 -62.64 -6.92
N PHE A 118 -5.18 -62.93 -5.82
CA PHE A 118 -5.80 -61.88 -5.03
C PHE A 118 -4.73 -60.95 -4.44
N HIS A 119 -4.81 -59.66 -4.74
CA HIS A 119 -3.94 -58.62 -4.20
C HIS A 119 -4.75 -57.62 -3.38
N ASP A 120 -4.14 -57.00 -2.36
CA ASP A 120 -4.79 -55.98 -1.53
C ASP A 120 -5.23 -54.75 -2.37
N ASP A 121 -4.65 -54.55 -3.55
CA ASP A 121 -5.05 -53.51 -4.52
C ASP A 121 -6.42 -53.73 -5.18
N LEU A 122 -6.96 -54.96 -5.11
CA LEU A 122 -8.33 -55.28 -5.56
C LEU A 122 -9.40 -54.87 -4.53
N LEU A 123 -8.99 -54.37 -3.36
CA LEU A 123 -9.91 -53.96 -2.31
C LEU A 123 -10.52 -52.59 -2.59
N TYR A 124 -11.85 -52.56 -2.61
CA TYR A 124 -12.62 -51.34 -2.55
C TYR A 124 -12.54 -50.73 -1.14
N ARG A 125 -13.03 -49.49 -1.02
CA ARG A 125 -12.97 -48.66 0.19
C ARG A 125 -13.27 -49.46 1.48
N LEU A 126 -12.37 -49.29 2.46
CA LEU A 126 -12.47 -49.89 3.80
C LEU A 126 -13.83 -49.56 4.45
N VAL A 127 -14.48 -50.59 4.99
CA VAL A 127 -15.68 -50.45 5.82
C VAL A 127 -15.25 -50.53 7.28
N ALA A 128 -15.27 -49.39 7.97
CA ALA A 128 -14.94 -49.33 9.39
C ALA A 128 -16.21 -49.02 10.20
N SER A 129 -16.57 -49.88 11.14
CA SER A 129 -17.81 -49.77 11.89
C SER A 129 -17.60 -49.86 13.40
N GLN A 130 -18.28 -48.97 14.13
CA GLN A 130 -18.49 -49.03 15.58
C GLN A 130 -19.88 -49.59 15.94
N ALA A 131 -20.75 -49.77 14.93
CA ALA A 131 -22.09 -50.29 15.15
C ALA A 131 -22.02 -51.78 15.46
N SER A 132 -22.91 -52.24 16.34
CA SER A 132 -23.14 -53.67 16.57
C SER A 132 -23.71 -54.38 15.34
N LYS A 133 -24.13 -53.65 14.31
CA LYS A 133 -24.69 -54.17 13.05
C LYS A 133 -24.10 -53.46 11.83
N PRO A 134 -22.83 -53.70 11.46
CA PRO A 134 -22.26 -53.14 10.24
C PRO A 134 -22.99 -53.64 9.00
N ALA A 135 -23.10 -52.77 8.00
CA ALA A 135 -23.67 -53.03 6.69
C ALA A 135 -22.58 -52.87 5.63
N ILE A 136 -22.30 -53.93 4.88
CA ILE A 136 -21.31 -53.95 3.79
C ILE A 136 -22.07 -53.89 2.48
N VAL A 137 -21.94 -52.76 1.79
CA VAL A 137 -22.59 -52.55 0.48
C VAL A 137 -21.70 -53.11 -0.62
N CYS A 138 -22.26 -53.94 -1.49
CA CYS A 138 -21.58 -54.47 -2.66
C CYS A 138 -21.27 -53.36 -3.69
N PRO A 139 -20.04 -53.26 -4.23
CA PRO A 139 -19.65 -52.21 -5.17
C PRO A 139 -20.28 -52.24 -6.59
N PHE A 140 -21.13 -53.21 -6.92
CA PHE A 140 -21.78 -53.25 -8.24
C PHE A 140 -22.95 -52.25 -8.29
N ASN A 141 -22.95 -51.36 -9.30
CA ASN A 141 -23.97 -50.33 -9.47
C ASN A 141 -25.26 -50.85 -10.14
N GLU A 142 -25.13 -51.72 -11.14
CA GLU A 142 -26.24 -52.35 -11.86
C GLU A 142 -26.21 -53.86 -11.62
N LYS A 143 -27.38 -54.49 -11.50
CA LYS A 143 -27.51 -55.87 -11.01
C LYS A 143 -28.40 -56.71 -11.92
N ASN A 144 -27.87 -57.09 -13.08
CA ASN A 144 -28.49 -58.10 -13.94
C ASN A 144 -27.91 -59.49 -13.64
N GLY A 145 -28.07 -59.96 -12.39
CA GLY A 145 -27.50 -61.25 -11.97
C GLY A 145 -27.85 -61.65 -10.54
N SER A 146 -27.35 -62.81 -10.12
CA SER A 146 -27.46 -63.30 -8.74
C SER A 146 -26.19 -62.96 -7.96
N LEU A 147 -26.35 -62.55 -6.70
CA LEU A 147 -25.23 -62.16 -5.84
C LEU A 147 -25.00 -63.22 -4.78
N THR A 148 -23.74 -63.47 -4.45
CA THR A 148 -23.32 -64.31 -3.31
C THR A 148 -22.20 -63.63 -2.54
N TRP A 149 -22.12 -63.87 -1.23
CA TRP A 149 -21.10 -63.27 -0.37
C TRP A 149 -20.09 -64.29 0.15
N TYR A 150 -18.84 -63.85 0.27
CA TYR A 150 -17.74 -64.60 0.84
C TYR A 150 -17.06 -63.76 1.93
N LYS A 151 -16.59 -64.42 2.99
CA LYS A 151 -15.69 -63.83 4.00
C LYS A 151 -14.37 -64.59 3.97
N ASP A 152 -13.26 -63.88 3.76
CA ASP A 152 -11.91 -64.44 3.69
C ASP A 152 -11.87 -65.69 2.80
N PHE A 153 -12.47 -65.58 1.61
CA PHE A 153 -12.59 -66.64 0.59
C PHE A 153 -13.50 -67.83 0.95
N HIS A 154 -14.25 -67.76 2.05
CA HIS A 154 -15.23 -68.77 2.45
C HIS A 154 -16.66 -68.28 2.18
N LEU A 155 -17.50 -69.12 1.55
CA LEU A 155 -18.88 -68.78 1.22
C LEU A 155 -19.70 -68.50 2.49
N ILE A 156 -20.45 -67.40 2.48
CA ILE A 156 -21.50 -67.10 3.46
C ILE A 156 -22.83 -67.59 2.89
N PRO A 157 -23.38 -68.71 3.40
CA PRO A 157 -24.57 -69.33 2.81
C PRO A 157 -25.82 -68.45 3.01
N GLY A 158 -26.64 -68.33 1.96
CA GLY A 158 -27.94 -67.66 2.02
C GLY A 158 -27.92 -66.14 1.89
N GLU A 159 -26.74 -65.51 1.83
CA GLU A 159 -26.60 -64.07 1.67
C GLU A 159 -26.54 -63.69 0.18
N THR A 160 -27.66 -63.18 -0.34
CA THR A 160 -27.79 -62.77 -1.75
C THR A 160 -28.20 -61.31 -1.91
N GLU A 161 -28.40 -60.59 -0.80
CA GLU A 161 -28.74 -59.17 -0.82
C GLU A 161 -27.51 -58.32 -1.17
N ASP A 162 -27.75 -57.13 -1.72
CA ASP A 162 -26.72 -56.17 -2.08
C ASP A 162 -26.01 -55.52 -0.88
N ILE A 163 -26.64 -55.59 0.29
CA ILE A 163 -26.12 -55.11 1.55
C ILE A 163 -26.03 -56.27 2.52
N LEU A 164 -24.82 -56.76 2.76
CA LEU A 164 -24.58 -57.75 3.80
C LEU A 164 -24.62 -57.08 5.18
N ARG A 165 -25.59 -57.45 6.00
CA ARG A 165 -25.73 -56.95 7.38
C ARG A 165 -25.22 -58.00 8.36
N ILE A 166 -24.21 -57.66 9.14
CA ILE A 166 -23.64 -58.60 10.13
C ILE A 166 -24.26 -58.28 11.50
N PRO A 167 -25.16 -59.10 12.04
CA PRO A 167 -25.75 -58.85 13.35
C PRO A 167 -24.74 -59.13 14.47
N ASN A 168 -24.71 -58.27 15.49
CA ASN A 168 -23.86 -58.41 16.67
C ASN A 168 -22.37 -58.62 16.34
N ALA A 169 -21.84 -57.81 15.41
CA ALA A 169 -20.48 -57.92 14.95
C ALA A 169 -19.45 -57.73 16.08
N SER A 170 -18.43 -58.58 16.05
CA SER A 170 -17.35 -58.68 17.03
C SER A 170 -15.98 -58.53 16.34
N LYS A 171 -14.91 -58.50 17.12
CA LYS A 171 -13.54 -58.51 16.59
C LYS A 171 -13.23 -59.68 15.63
N GLN A 172 -13.94 -60.80 15.76
CA GLN A 172 -13.76 -61.98 14.90
C GLN A 172 -14.42 -61.80 13.53
N ASP A 173 -15.29 -60.81 13.38
CA ASP A 173 -15.95 -60.48 12.11
C ASP A 173 -15.09 -59.56 11.23
N GLU A 174 -13.94 -59.08 11.72
CA GLU A 174 -12.94 -58.45 10.85
C GLU A 174 -12.48 -59.44 9.77
N GLY A 175 -12.33 -58.95 8.54
CA GLY A 175 -11.99 -59.80 7.40
C GLY A 175 -12.25 -59.11 6.06
N ILE A 176 -11.99 -59.82 4.98
CA ILE A 176 -12.28 -59.39 3.61
C ILE A 176 -13.61 -60.00 3.20
N TYR A 177 -14.57 -59.13 2.88
CA TYR A 177 -15.88 -59.51 2.40
C TYR A 177 -15.95 -59.28 0.89
N THR A 178 -16.19 -60.35 0.15
CA THR A 178 -16.24 -60.34 -1.32
C THR A 178 -17.67 -60.63 -1.75
N CYS A 179 -18.29 -59.69 -2.46
CA CYS A 179 -19.53 -59.98 -3.17
C CYS A 179 -19.18 -60.46 -4.59
N MET A 180 -19.73 -61.61 -4.96
CA MET A 180 -19.55 -62.24 -6.26
C MET A 180 -20.88 -62.15 -7.01
N LEU A 181 -20.86 -61.45 -8.15
CA LEU A 181 -22.00 -61.32 -9.05
C LEU A 181 -21.88 -62.37 -10.14
N THR A 182 -22.92 -63.18 -10.27
CA THR A 182 -23.07 -64.19 -11.31
C THR A 182 -24.12 -63.72 -12.30
N TRP A 183 -23.72 -63.53 -13.56
CA TRP A 183 -24.55 -62.96 -14.62
C TRP A 183 -24.40 -63.77 -15.91
N GLU A 184 -25.39 -63.64 -16.79
CA GLU A 184 -25.46 -64.41 -18.04
C GLU A 184 -25.21 -63.51 -19.24
N HIS A 185 -24.34 -63.95 -20.15
CA HIS A 185 -24.11 -63.29 -21.44
C HIS A 185 -24.00 -64.34 -22.54
N GLY A 186 -24.84 -64.24 -23.58
CA GLY A 186 -24.83 -65.17 -24.71
C GLY A 186 -25.06 -66.64 -24.33
N GLY A 187 -25.92 -66.92 -23.33
CA GLY A 187 -26.21 -68.27 -22.87
C GLY A 187 -25.14 -68.90 -21.98
N ARG A 188 -24.08 -68.15 -21.62
CA ARG A 188 -23.01 -68.59 -20.71
C ARG A 188 -23.04 -67.79 -19.43
N ILE A 189 -22.74 -68.47 -18.32
CA ILE A 189 -22.73 -67.87 -16.99
C ILE A 189 -21.30 -67.44 -16.65
N TYR A 190 -21.16 -66.21 -16.18
CA TYR A 190 -19.89 -65.60 -15.79
C TYR A 190 -19.95 -65.05 -14.37
N ASN A 191 -18.78 -64.90 -13.77
CA ASN A 191 -18.62 -64.38 -12.41
C ASN A 191 -17.71 -63.16 -12.39
N SER A 192 -18.10 -62.16 -11.61
CA SER A 192 -17.30 -60.96 -11.33
C SER A 192 -17.26 -60.73 -9.82
N SER A 193 -16.10 -60.44 -9.25
CA SER A 193 -15.97 -60.23 -7.81
C SER A 193 -15.57 -58.80 -7.45
N ARG A 194 -16.06 -58.36 -6.28
CA ARG A 194 -15.75 -57.05 -5.69
C ARG A 194 -15.56 -57.21 -4.19
N SER A 195 -14.38 -56.85 -3.69
CA SER A 195 -13.97 -57.12 -2.31
C SER A 195 -13.84 -55.85 -1.47
N ARG A 196 -14.25 -55.90 -0.20
CA ARG A 196 -14.08 -54.83 0.79
C ARG A 196 -13.55 -55.39 2.09
N ARG A 197 -12.67 -54.65 2.76
CA ARG A 197 -12.19 -55.03 4.10
C ARG A 197 -13.12 -54.45 5.18
N LEU A 198 -13.59 -55.28 6.10
CA LEU A 198 -14.33 -54.86 7.30
C LEU A 198 -13.37 -54.75 8.49
N ARG A 199 -13.45 -53.63 9.20
CA ARG A 199 -12.74 -53.43 10.47
C ARG A 199 -13.72 -53.04 11.57
N ILE A 200 -13.71 -53.78 12.66
CA ILE A 200 -14.57 -53.58 13.83
C ILE A 200 -13.79 -52.76 14.84
N MET A 201 -14.20 -51.51 14.98
CA MET A 201 -13.67 -50.64 16.01
C MET A 201 -14.25 -51.11 17.35
N GLY A 202 -13.41 -51.73 18.19
CA GLY A 202 -13.85 -52.22 19.50
C GLY A 202 -14.49 -51.10 20.35
N PRO A 203 -15.35 -51.45 21.31
CA PRO A 203 -15.88 -50.47 22.24
C PRO A 203 -14.68 -49.78 22.88
N ARG A 204 -14.62 -48.44 22.76
CA ARG A 204 -13.58 -47.67 23.46
C ARG A 204 -13.61 -48.15 24.90
N ALA A 205 -12.54 -48.79 25.36
CA ALA A 205 -12.36 -49.04 26.77
C ALA A 205 -12.54 -47.69 27.46
N SER A 206 -13.54 -47.59 28.31
CA SER A 206 -13.89 -46.41 29.11
C SER A 206 -12.79 -46.01 30.12
N HIS A 207 -11.57 -46.50 29.92
CA HIS A 207 -10.35 -46.18 30.67
C HIS A 207 -9.15 -45.87 29.78
N ALA A 208 -9.36 -45.59 28.49
CA ALA A 208 -8.56 -44.57 27.82
C ALA A 208 -9.45 -43.32 27.77
N GLN A 209 -8.95 -42.20 28.28
CA GLN A 209 -9.52 -40.87 28.04
C GLN A 209 -10.04 -40.76 26.61
N PRO A 210 -11.09 -39.94 26.35
CA PRO A 210 -11.61 -39.76 25.00
C PRO A 210 -10.40 -39.61 24.10
N SER A 211 -10.25 -40.44 23.06
CA SER A 211 -9.20 -40.15 22.11
C SER A 211 -9.52 -38.73 21.65
N ASN A 212 -8.76 -37.78 22.15
CA ASN A 212 -8.52 -36.48 21.58
C ASN A 212 -7.93 -36.83 20.21
N ARG A 213 -8.77 -37.28 19.28
CA ARG A 213 -8.55 -37.05 17.87
C ARG A 213 -8.61 -35.55 17.78
N LEU A 214 -7.46 -34.93 18.01
CA LEU A 214 -7.33 -33.50 17.86
C LEU A 214 -7.66 -33.27 16.39
N PRO A 215 -8.65 -32.41 16.08
CA PRO A 215 -8.88 -32.02 14.70
C PRO A 215 -7.57 -31.51 14.12
N PRO A 216 -7.39 -31.58 12.79
CA PRO A 216 -6.18 -31.11 12.13
C PRO A 216 -5.82 -29.74 12.68
N ARG A 217 -4.57 -29.59 13.14
CA ARG A 217 -4.15 -28.34 13.75
C ARG A 217 -3.32 -27.57 12.73
N ILE A 218 -3.91 -26.50 12.21
CA ILE A 218 -3.17 -25.53 11.43
C ILE A 218 -2.24 -24.78 12.40
N GLN A 219 -0.93 -24.99 12.25
CA GLN A 219 0.10 -24.34 13.06
C GLN A 219 0.41 -22.94 12.52
N TYR A 220 0.32 -22.79 11.20
CA TYR A 220 0.57 -21.55 10.50
C TYR A 220 -0.27 -21.55 9.21
N PRO A 221 -0.87 -20.44 8.77
CA PRO A 221 -0.92 -19.13 9.44
C PRO A 221 -1.95 -19.10 10.58
N VAL A 222 -1.92 -18.04 11.39
CA VAL A 222 -2.90 -17.83 12.48
C VAL A 222 -4.23 -17.34 11.88
N ASN A 223 -5.36 -17.79 12.41
CA ASN A 223 -6.68 -17.38 11.93
C ASN A 223 -6.88 -15.86 12.06
N GLY A 224 -7.28 -15.21 10.96
CA GLY A 224 -7.44 -13.76 10.89
C GLY A 224 -6.12 -12.99 10.81
N SER A 225 -4.99 -13.66 10.56
CA SER A 225 -3.71 -12.98 10.37
C SER A 225 -3.69 -12.17 9.07
N THR A 226 -2.86 -11.13 9.08
CA THR A 226 -2.67 -10.26 7.93
C THR A 226 -1.21 -10.27 7.53
N ASP A 227 -0.96 -10.54 6.24
CA ASP A 227 0.39 -10.57 5.69
C ASP A 227 0.61 -9.37 4.75
N VAL A 228 1.84 -8.86 4.73
CA VAL A 228 2.17 -7.64 4.00
C VAL A 228 2.62 -8.00 2.58
N ALA A 229 2.03 -7.37 1.56
CA ALA A 229 2.37 -7.56 0.15
C ALA A 229 2.47 -6.23 -0.60
N GLU A 230 3.32 -6.19 -1.62
CA GLU A 230 3.48 -5.03 -2.51
C GLU A 230 2.66 -5.25 -3.78
N LEU A 231 1.97 -4.21 -4.26
CA LEU A 231 1.23 -4.27 -5.51
C LEU A 231 2.20 -4.55 -6.67
N GLY A 232 1.87 -5.49 -7.55
CA GLY A 232 2.70 -5.84 -8.71
C GLY A 232 3.77 -6.88 -8.46
N SER A 233 4.04 -7.27 -7.20
CA SER A 233 5.09 -8.24 -6.85
C SER A 233 4.53 -9.64 -6.59
N GLY A 234 5.43 -10.63 -6.57
CA GLY A 234 5.09 -12.01 -6.22
C GLY A 234 5.02 -12.20 -4.70
N LYS A 235 3.95 -12.83 -4.20
CA LYS A 235 3.76 -13.13 -2.77
C LYS A 235 3.45 -14.60 -2.55
N THR A 236 4.08 -15.20 -1.55
CA THR A 236 3.83 -16.59 -1.15
C THR A 236 3.14 -16.66 0.21
N LEU A 237 2.05 -17.41 0.27
CA LEU A 237 1.34 -17.74 1.50
C LEU A 237 1.59 -19.22 1.81
N THR A 238 2.10 -19.49 3.01
CA THR A 238 2.40 -20.87 3.44
C THR A 238 1.38 -21.30 4.47
N CYS A 239 0.85 -22.51 4.33
CA CYS A 239 0.03 -23.16 5.33
C CYS A 239 0.68 -24.45 5.80
N LEU A 240 0.78 -24.62 7.11
CA LEU A 240 1.36 -25.76 7.80
C LEU A 240 0.29 -26.36 8.69
N ALA A 241 -0.11 -27.58 8.38
CA ALA A 241 -1.06 -28.34 9.19
C ALA A 241 -0.43 -29.64 9.68
N PHE A 242 -0.77 -29.98 10.92
CA PHE A 242 -0.35 -31.22 11.56
C PHE A 242 -1.58 -32.08 11.86
N PHE A 243 -1.52 -33.33 11.41
CA PHE A 243 -2.62 -34.28 11.51
C PHE A 243 -2.39 -35.34 12.60
N GLY A 244 -1.15 -35.47 13.13
CA GLY A 244 -0.81 -36.48 14.15
C GLY A 244 0.22 -37.50 13.65
N ILE A 245 0.78 -38.30 14.58
CA ILE A 245 1.92 -39.20 14.31
C ILE A 245 1.48 -40.55 13.70
N ASN A 246 0.18 -40.87 13.67
CA ASN A 246 -0.33 -42.20 13.28
C ASN A 246 -1.59 -42.14 12.39
N VAL A 247 -1.62 -41.27 11.38
CA VAL A 247 -2.83 -41.11 10.57
C VAL A 247 -2.65 -41.80 9.22
N ARG A 248 -3.39 -42.91 9.03
CA ARG A 248 -3.45 -43.70 7.78
C ARG A 248 -4.61 -43.24 6.86
N GLU A 249 -5.16 -42.05 7.11
CA GLU A 249 -6.36 -41.49 6.46
C GLU A 249 -5.97 -40.52 5.31
N ARG A 250 -6.91 -40.13 4.44
CA ARG A 250 -6.64 -39.14 3.37
C ARG A 250 -6.54 -37.74 3.98
N HIS A 251 -5.33 -37.23 4.11
CA HIS A 251 -5.09 -35.83 4.49
C HIS A 251 -4.98 -34.96 3.25
N SER A 252 -5.52 -33.75 3.35
CA SER A 252 -5.14 -32.72 2.39
C SER A 252 -5.16 -31.34 3.03
N VAL A 253 -4.22 -30.52 2.60
CA VAL A 253 -4.14 -29.10 2.93
C VAL A 253 -4.22 -28.35 1.62
N THR A 254 -5.18 -27.45 1.49
CA THR A 254 -5.44 -26.70 0.25
C THR A 254 -5.84 -25.26 0.56
N TRP A 255 -5.72 -24.38 -0.43
CA TRP A 255 -6.16 -23.00 -0.35
C TRP A 255 -7.47 -22.77 -1.11
N GLU A 256 -8.41 -22.08 -0.49
CA GLU A 256 -9.69 -21.65 -1.07
C GLU A 256 -9.79 -20.12 -1.05
N PHE A 257 -10.13 -19.54 -2.19
CA PHE A 257 -10.29 -18.09 -2.37
C PHE A 257 -11.03 -17.82 -3.69
N LYS A 258 -11.68 -16.65 -3.80
CA LYS A 258 -12.43 -16.25 -4.99
C LYS A 258 -11.78 -15.02 -5.65
N PRO A 259 -11.57 -15.00 -6.98
CA PRO A 259 -11.81 -16.07 -7.96
C PRO A 259 -10.68 -17.12 -8.03
N HIS A 260 -11.04 -18.40 -8.02
CA HIS A 260 -10.11 -19.54 -7.86
C HIS A 260 -9.33 -19.93 -9.14
N ARG A 261 -9.83 -19.58 -10.34
CA ARG A 261 -9.31 -20.07 -11.63
C ARG A 261 -8.58 -19.00 -12.44
N SER A 262 -7.41 -18.56 -11.99
CA SER A 262 -6.55 -17.64 -12.75
C SER A 262 -5.11 -18.17 -12.78
N LYS A 263 -4.44 -18.07 -13.93
CA LYS A 263 -3.01 -18.44 -14.10
C LYS A 263 -2.05 -17.64 -13.19
N ARG A 264 -2.54 -16.62 -12.50
CA ARG A 264 -1.78 -15.79 -11.55
C ARG A 264 -1.49 -16.49 -10.21
N TYR A 265 -2.16 -17.61 -9.93
CA TYR A 265 -2.03 -18.36 -8.68
C TYR A 265 -1.49 -19.76 -8.97
N SER A 266 -0.54 -20.22 -8.15
CA SER A 266 -0.06 -21.60 -8.16
C SER A 266 -0.06 -22.18 -6.75
N ILE A 267 -0.51 -23.42 -6.59
CA ILE A 267 -0.60 -24.11 -5.30
C ILE A 267 0.31 -25.34 -5.36
N ILE A 268 1.22 -25.46 -4.40
CA ILE A 268 2.14 -26.59 -4.29
C ILE A 268 1.98 -27.20 -2.90
N ASN A 269 1.69 -28.50 -2.85
CA ASN A 269 1.60 -29.26 -1.61
C ASN A 269 2.88 -30.07 -1.41
N ARG A 270 3.41 -30.07 -0.19
CA ARG A 270 4.61 -30.82 0.23
C ARG A 270 4.35 -31.48 1.57
N GLU A 271 4.95 -32.64 1.77
CA GLU A 271 4.94 -33.34 3.05
C GLU A 271 6.38 -33.45 3.56
N GLU A 272 6.65 -32.91 4.75
CA GLU A 272 7.97 -32.95 5.39
C GLU A 272 7.79 -33.40 6.85
N ASN A 273 8.37 -34.54 7.22
CA ASN A 273 8.39 -35.06 8.60
C ASN A 273 7.00 -35.18 9.28
N GLY A 274 5.95 -35.53 8.52
CA GLY A 274 4.58 -35.63 9.04
C GLY A 274 3.85 -34.29 9.23
N LEU A 275 4.46 -33.17 8.79
CA LEU A 275 3.76 -31.91 8.58
C LEU A 275 3.37 -31.78 7.10
N PHE A 276 2.11 -31.42 6.87
CA PHE A 276 1.58 -31.14 5.55
C PHE A 276 1.66 -29.64 5.29
N LYS A 277 2.34 -29.27 4.22
CA LYS A 277 2.64 -27.89 3.84
C LYS A 277 1.98 -27.57 2.50
N SER A 278 1.13 -26.56 2.47
CA SER A 278 0.53 -26.04 1.23
C SER A 278 0.99 -24.61 0.99
N ILE A 279 1.64 -24.37 -0.14
CA ILE A 279 2.22 -23.07 -0.52
C ILE A 279 1.40 -22.51 -1.69
N LEU A 280 0.71 -21.39 -1.45
CA LEU A 280 0.04 -20.59 -2.46
C LEU A 280 0.97 -19.48 -2.92
N THR A 281 1.32 -19.46 -4.20
CA THR A 281 2.12 -18.41 -4.81
C THR A 281 1.24 -17.53 -5.70
N ILE A 282 1.18 -16.24 -5.36
CA ILE A 282 0.55 -15.19 -6.16
C ILE A 282 1.66 -14.56 -6.97
N HIS A 283 1.68 -14.75 -8.29
CA HIS A 283 2.78 -14.27 -9.14
C HIS A 283 2.79 -12.74 -9.30
N ASN A 284 1.61 -12.13 -9.31
CA ASN A 284 1.44 -10.69 -9.47
C ASN A 284 0.25 -10.22 -8.62
N VAL A 285 0.54 -9.61 -7.47
CA VAL A 285 -0.46 -9.12 -6.51
C VAL A 285 -1.20 -7.91 -7.08
N SER A 286 -2.53 -7.99 -7.08
CA SER A 286 -3.44 -6.95 -7.58
C SER A 286 -4.31 -6.34 -6.48
N GLU A 287 -5.01 -5.24 -6.79
CA GLU A 287 -5.88 -4.57 -5.81
C GLU A 287 -7.02 -5.45 -5.28
N THR A 288 -7.50 -6.38 -6.11
CA THR A 288 -8.52 -7.34 -5.70
C THR A 288 -7.99 -8.30 -4.64
N ASP A 289 -6.70 -8.67 -4.69
CA ASP A 289 -6.08 -9.59 -3.74
C ASP A 289 -5.99 -9.01 -2.32
N PHE A 290 -5.94 -7.69 -2.16
CA PHE A 290 -6.02 -7.03 -0.84
C PHE A 290 -7.43 -7.09 -0.22
N LYS A 291 -8.46 -7.31 -1.03
CA LYS A 291 -9.85 -7.48 -0.57
C LYS A 291 -10.26 -8.95 -0.47
N THR A 292 -9.46 -9.85 -1.03
CA THR A 292 -9.69 -11.28 -1.01
C THR A 292 -9.30 -11.88 0.33
N VAL A 293 -10.16 -12.75 0.84
CA VAL A 293 -9.86 -13.58 2.01
C VAL A 293 -9.31 -14.93 1.51
N PHE A 294 -8.07 -15.23 1.85
CA PHE A 294 -7.44 -16.50 1.51
C PHE A 294 -7.65 -17.49 2.65
N GLN A 295 -8.33 -18.60 2.39
CA GLN A 295 -8.63 -19.61 3.40
C GLN A 295 -7.71 -20.80 3.19
N CYS A 296 -6.85 -21.11 4.17
CA CYS A 296 -6.20 -22.42 4.20
C CYS A 296 -7.12 -23.41 4.89
N ILE A 297 -7.36 -24.54 4.24
CA ILE A 297 -8.23 -25.61 4.72
C ILE A 297 -7.39 -26.86 4.92
N ALA A 298 -7.43 -27.41 6.12
CA ALA A 298 -6.86 -28.72 6.44
C ALA A 298 -8.02 -29.67 6.71
N ARG A 299 -8.14 -30.72 5.91
CA ARG A 299 -9.21 -31.72 6.01
C ARG A 299 -8.63 -33.12 6.18
N ASP A 300 -9.19 -33.84 7.14
CA ASP A 300 -9.06 -35.29 7.29
C ASP A 300 -10.42 -35.96 7.02
N ASP A 301 -10.50 -37.28 7.13
CA ASP A 301 -11.74 -38.03 6.87
C ASP A 301 -12.84 -37.76 7.92
N SER A 302 -12.51 -37.12 9.04
CA SER A 302 -13.40 -36.93 10.21
C SER A 302 -13.80 -35.47 10.46
N SER A 303 -13.01 -34.51 9.99
CA SER A 303 -13.09 -33.09 10.36
C SER A 303 -12.32 -32.21 9.38
N TRP A 304 -12.74 -30.96 9.26
CA TRP A 304 -12.02 -29.93 8.54
C TRP A 304 -11.89 -28.70 9.41
N VAL A 305 -10.74 -28.05 9.32
CA VAL A 305 -10.51 -26.75 9.93
C VAL A 305 -10.03 -25.80 8.86
N PHE A 306 -10.29 -24.52 9.07
CA PHE A 306 -9.80 -23.48 8.19
C PHE A 306 -9.27 -22.29 8.97
N VAL A 307 -8.30 -21.60 8.38
CA VAL A 307 -7.82 -20.30 8.84
C VAL A 307 -7.90 -19.31 7.70
N SER A 308 -8.34 -18.09 7.99
CA SER A 308 -8.34 -17.01 7.02
C SER A 308 -7.08 -16.15 7.15
N VAL A 309 -6.55 -15.73 6.01
CA VAL A 309 -5.47 -14.76 5.88
C VAL A 309 -5.92 -13.65 4.94
N THR A 310 -5.56 -12.42 5.28
CA THR A 310 -5.79 -11.24 4.44
C THR A 310 -4.46 -10.59 4.08
N LEU A 311 -4.42 -9.90 2.95
CA LEU A 311 -3.23 -9.16 2.54
C LEU A 311 -3.42 -7.68 2.88
N LYS A 312 -2.39 -7.07 3.47
CA LYS A 312 -2.29 -5.62 3.61
C LYS A 312 -1.24 -5.08 2.64
N ALA A 313 -1.58 -4.00 1.96
CA ALA A 313 -0.63 -3.29 1.13
C ALA A 313 0.52 -2.77 1.99
N LYS A 314 1.76 -3.01 1.54
CA LYS A 314 2.94 -2.40 2.15
C LYS A 314 2.83 -0.89 1.98
N GLU A 315 2.67 -0.19 3.09
CA GLU A 315 2.70 1.27 3.08
C GLU A 315 4.10 1.72 2.68
N SER A 316 4.17 2.44 1.55
CA SER A 316 5.41 3.05 1.12
C SER A 316 5.77 4.15 2.12
N VAL A 317 7.00 4.14 2.62
CA VAL A 317 7.53 5.23 3.46
C VAL A 317 7.86 6.48 2.63
N LEU A 318 7.88 6.36 1.29
CA LEU A 318 8.24 7.45 0.38
C LEU A 318 7.36 8.69 0.55
N PRO A 319 6.01 8.61 0.60
CA PRO A 319 5.17 9.80 0.77
C PRO A 319 5.45 10.52 2.08
N THR A 320 5.69 9.79 3.17
CA THR A 320 6.04 10.37 4.47
C THR A 320 7.40 11.06 4.43
N VAL A 321 8.40 10.45 3.78
CA VAL A 321 9.73 11.04 3.60
C VAL A 321 9.64 12.32 2.76
N TRP A 322 8.90 12.30 1.64
CA TRP A 322 8.68 13.48 0.81
C TRP A 322 7.94 14.59 1.58
N ALA A 323 6.92 14.24 2.38
CA ALA A 323 6.21 15.20 3.21
C ALA A 323 7.14 15.87 4.24
N CYS A 324 8.04 15.10 4.88
CA CYS A 324 9.05 15.65 5.80
C CYS A 324 10.06 16.57 5.08
N VAL A 325 10.54 16.19 3.89
CA VAL A 325 11.48 17.01 3.09
C VAL A 325 10.83 18.33 2.66
N ILE A 326 9.57 18.28 2.20
CA ILE A 326 8.81 19.49 1.84
C ILE A 326 8.58 20.36 3.09
N GLY A 327 8.23 19.75 4.23
CA GLY A 327 8.07 20.46 5.50
C GLY A 327 9.34 21.20 5.94
N LEU A 328 10.51 20.54 5.84
CA LEU A 328 11.81 21.16 6.12
C LEU A 328 12.13 22.30 5.16
N LEU A 329 11.87 22.14 3.86
CA LEU A 329 12.08 23.19 2.85
C LEU A 329 11.20 24.42 3.12
N VAL A 330 9.92 24.22 3.43
CA VAL A 330 9.01 25.31 3.79
C VAL A 330 9.47 25.99 5.07
N PHE A 331 9.89 25.24 6.08
CA PHE A 331 10.43 25.80 7.32
C PHE A 331 11.67 26.66 7.06
N LEU A 332 12.63 26.17 6.28
CA LEU A 332 13.82 26.95 5.91
C LEU A 332 13.45 28.22 5.11
N LEU A 333 12.50 28.12 4.17
CA LEU A 333 11.98 29.28 3.44
C LEU A 333 11.32 30.29 4.38
N THR A 334 10.52 29.85 5.35
CA THR A 334 9.89 30.76 6.32
C THR A 334 10.92 31.46 7.20
N LEU A 335 11.94 30.76 7.70
CA LEU A 335 13.04 31.37 8.45
C LEU A 335 13.79 32.39 7.60
N LEU A 336 14.03 32.08 6.31
CA LEU A 336 14.70 32.97 5.39
C LEU A 336 13.85 34.21 5.10
N LEU A 337 12.54 34.06 4.89
CA LEU A 337 11.60 35.17 4.75
C LEU A 337 11.54 36.02 6.01
N VAL A 338 11.43 35.42 7.20
CA VAL A 338 11.45 36.14 8.48
C VAL A 338 12.76 36.92 8.64
N LYS A 339 13.90 36.33 8.29
CA LYS A 339 15.20 37.03 8.34
C LYS A 339 15.27 38.18 7.33
N CYS A 340 14.82 37.97 6.10
CA CYS A 340 14.81 38.98 5.04
C CYS A 340 13.88 40.16 5.36
N PHE A 341 12.73 39.87 5.96
CA PHE A 341 11.70 40.85 6.30
C PHE A 341 11.68 41.19 7.80
N ALA A 342 12.72 40.85 8.57
CA ALA A 342 12.73 41.04 10.03
C ALA A 342 12.44 42.49 10.44
N VAL A 343 13.03 43.46 9.74
CA VAL A 343 12.80 44.89 9.97
C VAL A 343 11.37 45.28 9.57
N ASP A 344 10.85 44.73 8.48
CA ASP A 344 9.49 45.01 8.00
C ASP A 344 8.42 44.43 8.92
N LEU A 345 8.62 43.19 9.38
CA LEU A 345 7.79 42.54 10.40
C LEU A 345 7.84 43.30 11.71
N ALA A 346 9.03 43.69 12.19
CA ALA A 346 9.16 44.46 13.42
C ALA A 346 8.45 45.81 13.34
N LEU A 347 8.61 46.55 12.23
CA LEU A 347 7.90 47.81 11.99
C LEU A 347 6.38 47.60 11.87
N PHE A 348 5.95 46.49 11.25
CA PHE A 348 4.53 46.13 11.12
C PHE A 348 3.91 45.79 12.48
N PHE A 349 4.53 44.94 13.29
CA PHE A 349 4.03 44.61 14.63
C PHE A 349 4.02 45.84 15.56
N ARG A 350 5.01 46.74 15.45
CA ARG A 350 5.01 48.04 16.17
C ARG A 350 3.77 48.89 15.86
N ARG A 351 3.20 48.79 14.65
CA ARG A 351 1.98 49.49 14.25
C ARG A 351 0.72 48.98 14.95
N PHE A 352 0.71 47.70 15.35
CA PHE A 352 -0.42 47.07 16.06
C PHE A 352 -0.25 47.11 17.58
N MET A 353 0.98 47.00 18.08
CA MET A 353 1.31 47.00 19.51
C MET A 353 1.63 48.40 20.04
N VAL A 354 0.76 49.39 19.79
CA VAL A 354 0.92 50.75 20.33
C VAL A 354 0.14 50.86 21.65
N PRO A 355 0.80 50.99 22.81
CA PRO A 355 0.12 51.40 24.03
C PRO A 355 -0.37 52.86 23.88
N LYS A 356 -1.59 53.13 24.35
CA LYS A 356 -2.15 54.48 24.40
C LYS A 356 -1.22 55.39 25.21
N THR A 357 -0.82 56.50 24.58
CA THR A 357 -0.16 57.69 25.16
C THR A 357 0.96 57.40 26.15
N ARG A 358 2.21 57.45 25.65
CA ARG A 358 3.41 57.46 26.47
C ARG A 358 3.59 58.89 27.01
N ASP A 359 3.11 59.14 28.22
CA ASP A 359 3.21 60.44 28.90
C ASP A 359 4.58 60.58 29.57
N ASP A 360 5.62 60.82 28.77
CA ASP A 360 7.02 60.92 29.21
C ASP A 360 7.51 62.38 29.33
N GLY A 361 6.62 63.37 29.18
CA GLY A 361 6.96 64.80 29.22
C GLY A 361 7.86 65.29 28.07
N LYS A 362 8.22 64.41 27.13
CA LYS A 362 9.12 64.73 26.01
C LYS A 362 8.33 65.25 24.80
N VAL A 363 8.79 66.36 24.22
CA VAL A 363 8.09 67.07 23.15
C VAL A 363 8.60 66.64 21.77
N TYR A 364 9.87 66.26 21.66
CA TYR A 364 10.51 65.92 20.38
C TYR A 364 10.87 64.43 20.31
N ASP A 365 10.68 63.84 19.14
CA ASP A 365 11.04 62.45 18.88
C ASP A 365 12.55 62.28 18.64
N ALA A 366 13.20 63.29 18.07
CA ALA A 366 14.65 63.37 18.03
C ALA A 366 15.19 64.81 17.91
N TYR A 367 16.37 65.04 18.50
CA TYR A 367 17.20 66.23 18.28
C TYR A 367 18.25 65.92 17.21
N VAL A 368 18.41 66.79 16.21
CA VAL A 368 19.36 66.58 15.10
C VAL A 368 20.58 67.48 15.27
N ILE A 369 21.75 66.88 15.46
CA ILE A 369 23.06 67.54 15.45
C ILE A 369 23.71 67.34 14.09
N TYR A 370 24.12 68.44 13.48
CA TYR A 370 24.95 68.43 12.28
C TYR A 370 26.05 69.48 12.39
N LYS A 371 27.11 69.31 11.61
CA LYS A 371 28.18 70.29 11.48
C LYS A 371 28.09 70.94 10.11
N SER A 372 27.93 72.27 10.07
CA SER A 372 28.08 73.03 8.83
C SER A 372 29.57 73.15 8.52
N HIS A 373 29.98 72.78 7.31
CA HIS A 373 31.36 72.86 6.84
C HIS A 373 31.39 73.67 5.55
N ASN A 374 32.43 74.49 5.39
CA ASN A 374 32.59 75.48 4.31
C ASN A 374 32.98 74.90 2.93
N SER A 375 32.65 73.63 2.65
CA SER A 375 33.00 72.96 1.38
C SER A 375 31.79 72.93 0.44
N GLU A 376 31.84 73.74 -0.63
CA GLU A 376 30.68 74.05 -1.49
C GLU A 376 29.88 72.84 -2.04
N LYS A 377 30.52 71.69 -2.30
CA LYS A 377 29.83 70.50 -2.86
C LYS A 377 29.22 69.61 -1.78
N THR A 378 29.95 69.39 -0.69
CA THR A 378 29.51 68.56 0.43
C THR A 378 28.43 69.29 1.24
N GLU A 379 28.57 70.60 1.40
CA GLU A 379 27.59 71.45 2.08
C GLU A 379 26.25 71.46 1.37
N LYS A 380 26.23 71.50 0.02
CA LYS A 380 24.97 71.41 -0.75
C LYS A 380 24.25 70.08 -0.55
N SER A 381 24.97 68.96 -0.55
CA SER A 381 24.36 67.62 -0.35
C SER A 381 23.87 67.44 1.10
N VAL A 382 24.63 67.93 2.08
CA VAL A 382 24.27 67.89 3.50
C VAL A 382 23.10 68.83 3.81
N ALA A 383 23.11 70.05 3.29
CA ALA A 383 22.01 71.01 3.44
C ALA A 383 20.73 70.51 2.74
N HIS A 384 20.84 69.95 1.53
CA HIS A 384 19.72 69.30 0.84
C HIS A 384 19.17 68.11 1.65
N PHE A 385 20.04 67.30 2.25
CA PHE A 385 19.60 66.20 3.11
C PHE A 385 18.88 66.70 4.38
N ILE A 386 19.41 67.73 5.06
CA ILE A 386 18.89 68.23 6.34
C ILE A 386 17.63 69.07 6.17
N SER A 387 17.60 69.97 5.19
CA SER A 387 16.51 70.92 4.99
C SER A 387 15.33 70.30 4.24
N ASP A 388 15.60 69.44 3.25
CA ASP A 388 14.55 68.93 2.37
C ASP A 388 14.23 67.46 2.65
N ILE A 389 15.21 66.56 2.54
CA ILE A 389 14.94 65.11 2.53
C ILE A 389 14.57 64.57 3.90
N LEU A 390 15.29 64.96 4.95
CA LEU A 390 15.09 64.48 6.30
C LEU A 390 13.69 64.89 6.83
N PRO A 391 13.26 66.17 6.77
CA PRO A 391 11.89 66.58 7.10
C PRO A 391 10.83 65.87 6.24
N THR A 392 11.00 65.84 4.92
CA THR A 392 10.02 65.21 4.00
C THR A 392 9.79 63.73 4.31
N VAL A 393 10.81 63.00 4.75
CA VAL A 393 10.68 61.56 5.05
C VAL A 393 10.24 61.34 6.49
N MET A 394 10.83 62.04 7.46
CA MET A 394 10.62 61.79 8.89
C MET A 394 9.37 62.48 9.44
N GLU A 395 9.14 63.74 9.07
CA GLU A 395 8.03 64.55 9.56
C GLU A 395 6.77 64.28 8.72
N ASP A 396 6.83 64.52 7.40
CA ASP A 396 5.63 64.41 6.55
C ASP A 396 5.16 62.96 6.33
N LYS A 397 6.08 62.06 5.98
CA LYS A 397 5.74 60.67 5.62
C LYS A 397 5.70 59.72 6.83
N CYS A 398 6.51 59.96 7.86
CA CYS A 398 6.60 59.08 9.03
C CYS A 398 5.94 59.65 10.30
N GLY A 399 5.61 60.95 10.34
CA GLY A 399 4.88 61.59 11.45
C GLY A 399 5.70 61.81 12.71
N PHE A 400 7.03 61.89 12.61
CA PHE A 400 7.91 62.22 13.74
C PHE A 400 8.03 63.74 13.91
N LYS A 401 8.25 64.20 15.15
CA LYS A 401 8.56 65.60 15.43
C LYS A 401 10.05 65.77 15.71
N LEU A 402 10.79 66.35 14.78
CA LEU A 402 12.23 66.58 14.93
C LEU A 402 12.49 68.01 15.44
N TYR A 403 13.60 68.19 16.16
CA TYR A 403 14.18 69.50 16.43
C TYR A 403 15.48 69.62 15.62
N ILE A 404 15.53 70.55 14.67
CA ILE A 404 16.70 70.82 13.84
C ILE A 404 17.27 72.17 14.24
N HIS A 405 18.51 72.15 14.74
CA HIS A 405 19.26 73.36 15.07
C HIS A 405 19.33 74.30 13.86
N GLY A 406 19.14 75.61 14.06
CA GLY A 406 19.09 76.64 13.02
C GLY A 406 17.73 76.80 12.32
N ARG A 407 16.87 75.77 12.28
CA ARG A 407 15.50 75.87 11.72
C ARG A 407 14.47 76.21 12.80
N ASP A 408 14.56 75.53 13.93
CA ASP A 408 13.54 75.55 14.99
C ASP A 408 13.92 76.46 16.18
N ASP A 409 15.05 77.17 16.08
CA ASP A 409 15.54 78.08 17.12
C ASP A 409 14.74 79.39 17.14
N LEU A 410 14.34 79.85 18.33
CA LEU A 410 13.67 81.15 18.51
C LEU A 410 14.72 82.28 18.60
N PRO A 411 14.59 83.37 17.83
CA PRO A 411 15.54 84.47 17.88
C PRO A 411 15.49 85.20 19.24
N GLY A 412 16.66 85.42 19.86
CA GLY A 412 16.82 86.22 21.09
C GLY A 412 16.96 85.47 22.41
N GLN A 413 17.04 84.13 22.39
CA GLN A 413 17.20 83.30 23.58
C GLN A 413 18.66 82.86 23.80
N ASP A 414 19.08 82.61 25.04
CA ASP A 414 20.43 82.08 25.31
C ASP A 414 20.57 80.66 24.73
N ARG A 415 21.60 80.49 23.90
CA ARG A 415 21.83 79.28 23.11
C ARG A 415 22.20 78.09 23.99
N MET A 416 22.95 78.31 25.08
CA MET A 416 23.42 77.22 25.92
C MET A 416 22.28 76.56 26.70
N GLU A 417 21.40 77.35 27.31
CA GLU A 417 20.21 76.84 28.02
C GLU A 417 19.20 76.19 27.07
N LEU A 418 19.03 76.72 25.86
CA LEU A 418 18.11 76.19 24.87
C LEU A 418 18.51 74.79 24.40
N VAL A 419 19.78 74.59 24.07
CA VAL A 419 20.31 73.30 23.58
C VAL A 419 20.14 72.21 24.63
N GLU A 420 20.52 72.48 25.88
CA GLU A 420 20.38 71.50 26.97
C GLU A 420 18.90 71.13 27.20
N LYS A 421 18.01 72.13 27.23
CA LYS A 421 16.56 71.90 27.40
C LYS A 421 15.95 71.12 26.22
N CYS A 422 16.30 71.46 24.99
CA CYS A 422 15.76 70.78 23.80
C CYS A 422 16.27 69.33 23.69
N ILE A 423 17.51 69.06 24.09
CA ILE A 423 18.07 67.71 24.16
C ILE A 423 17.35 66.89 25.25
N GLN A 424 17.08 67.46 26.43
CA GLN A 424 16.31 66.79 27.50
C GLN A 424 14.86 66.48 27.07
N LEU A 425 14.23 67.39 26.30
CA LEU A 425 12.89 67.21 25.74
C LEU A 425 12.83 66.23 24.55
N SER A 426 13.98 65.69 24.12
CA SER A 426 14.09 64.77 22.99
C SER A 426 14.23 63.31 23.42
N ARG A 427 13.66 62.39 22.62
CA ARG A 427 13.72 60.94 22.87
C ARG A 427 14.94 60.25 22.26
N ARG A 428 15.48 60.81 21.17
CA ARG A 428 16.64 60.29 20.43
C ARG A 428 17.56 61.44 20.04
N LEU A 429 18.82 61.10 19.85
CA LEU A 429 19.81 62.02 19.28
C LEU A 429 20.18 61.51 17.89
N ILE A 430 19.94 62.30 16.84
CA ILE A 430 20.42 62.01 15.49
C ILE A 430 21.67 62.84 15.26
N VAL A 431 22.75 62.18 14.88
CA VAL A 431 24.03 62.82 14.61
C VAL A 431 24.39 62.58 13.16
N ILE A 432 24.56 63.67 12.41
CA ILE A 432 24.94 63.63 11.00
C ILE A 432 26.45 63.78 10.89
N LEU A 433 27.09 62.73 10.36
CA LEU A 433 28.52 62.64 10.12
C LEU A 433 28.83 63.07 8.69
N THR A 434 29.70 64.06 8.56
CA THR A 434 30.16 64.63 7.29
C THR A 434 31.64 64.29 7.03
N PRO A 435 32.09 64.19 5.76
CA PRO A 435 33.48 63.93 5.44
C PRO A 435 34.42 65.07 5.88
N ARG A 436 35.68 64.71 6.11
CA ARG A 436 36.78 65.64 6.37
C ARG A 436 36.94 66.62 5.18
N SER A 437 37.12 67.90 5.50
CA SER A 437 37.75 68.88 4.60
C SER A 437 39.18 69.08 5.09
N ASP A 438 40.14 69.07 4.17
CA ASP A 438 41.58 68.96 4.49
C ASP A 438 42.23 70.21 5.10
N GLU A 439 41.46 71.25 5.47
CA GLU A 439 42.02 72.46 6.06
C GLU A 439 41.99 72.41 7.59
N GLY A 440 43.19 72.42 8.17
CA GLY A 440 43.45 72.37 9.60
C GLY A 440 43.00 73.65 10.32
N GLU A 441 41.71 73.77 10.57
CA GLU A 441 41.16 74.88 11.35
C GLU A 441 40.85 74.44 12.79
N LYS A 442 41.44 75.16 13.75
CA LYS A 442 41.23 74.98 15.18
C LYS A 442 39.76 75.23 15.50
N VAL A 443 39.16 74.25 16.17
CA VAL A 443 37.78 74.25 16.66
C VAL A 443 37.47 75.49 17.50
N THR A 444 36.61 76.37 17.00
CA THR A 444 35.99 77.43 17.80
C THR A 444 34.97 76.78 18.75
N ILE A 445 35.11 77.07 20.04
CA ILE A 445 34.39 76.45 21.16
C ILE A 445 32.84 76.52 21.09
N PRO A 446 32.17 77.52 20.46
CA PRO A 446 30.70 77.55 20.45
C PRO A 446 30.06 76.40 19.66
N GLU A 447 30.61 76.04 18.49
CA GLU A 447 30.00 75.11 17.51
C GLU A 447 30.05 73.63 17.93
N CYS A 448 30.70 73.32 19.06
CA CYS A 448 30.84 71.98 19.61
C CYS A 448 30.03 71.78 20.91
N TYR A 449 29.34 72.80 21.40
CA TYR A 449 28.58 72.71 22.65
C TYR A 449 27.45 71.66 22.55
N ASP A 450 26.67 71.68 21.48
CA ASP A 450 25.61 70.70 21.20
C ASP A 450 26.13 69.27 21.19
N TRP A 451 27.31 69.07 20.60
CA TRP A 451 28.00 67.78 20.59
C TRP A 451 28.36 67.32 21.99
N GLN A 452 28.94 68.19 22.81
CA GLN A 452 29.34 67.87 24.18
C GLN A 452 28.13 67.51 25.05
N VAL A 453 27.07 68.33 25.02
CA VAL A 453 25.85 68.10 25.80
C VAL A 453 25.12 66.84 25.34
N GLY A 454 24.91 66.69 24.03
CA GLY A 454 24.22 65.53 23.46
C GLY A 454 24.95 64.21 23.69
N LEU A 455 26.28 64.21 23.53
CA LEU A 455 27.10 63.02 23.79
C LEU A 455 27.18 62.70 25.29
N HIS A 456 27.27 63.71 26.16
CA HIS A 456 27.25 63.50 27.61
C HIS A 456 25.94 62.86 28.06
N GLN A 457 24.80 63.38 27.60
CA GLN A 457 23.48 62.83 27.92
C GLN A 457 23.29 61.40 27.38
N ALA A 458 23.86 61.09 26.21
CA ALA A 458 23.79 59.75 25.64
C ALA A 458 24.73 58.73 26.29
N LEU A 459 25.97 59.11 26.59
CA LEU A 459 27.03 58.18 27.03
C LEU A 459 27.15 58.06 28.55
N VAL A 460 26.89 59.15 29.28
CA VAL A 460 27.07 59.20 30.74
C VAL A 460 25.75 58.98 31.45
N GLN A 461 24.70 59.72 31.06
CA GLN A 461 23.38 59.58 31.69
C GLN A 461 22.61 58.36 31.17
N GLY A 462 22.90 57.90 29.94
CA GLY A 462 22.27 56.71 29.34
C GLY A 462 20.79 56.88 29.01
N GLU A 463 20.27 58.11 29.08
CA GLU A 463 18.84 58.42 28.91
C GLU A 463 18.41 58.51 27.44
N MET A 464 19.37 58.62 26.52
CA MET A 464 19.11 58.87 25.10
C MET A 464 19.96 58.01 24.19
N ASN A 465 19.33 57.31 23.25
CA ASN A 465 20.04 56.54 22.23
C ASN A 465 20.42 57.44 21.04
N VAL A 466 21.64 57.24 20.54
CA VAL A 466 22.19 57.98 19.39
C VAL A 466 22.00 57.20 18.10
N ILE A 467 21.61 57.90 17.03
CA ILE A 467 21.52 57.40 15.66
C ILE A 467 22.57 58.14 14.83
N LEU A 468 23.59 57.41 14.37
CA LEU A 468 24.64 57.95 13.52
C LEU A 468 24.24 57.82 12.05
N ILE A 469 24.17 58.94 11.32
CA ILE A 469 23.88 58.97 9.88
C ILE A 469 25.10 59.54 9.16
N GLN A 470 25.65 58.79 8.22
CA GLN A 470 26.76 59.23 7.38
C GLN A 470 26.20 59.74 6.05
N VAL A 471 26.51 60.99 5.71
CA VAL A 471 26.11 61.62 4.44
C VAL A 471 27.37 61.80 3.58
N GLY A 472 27.37 61.16 2.40
CA GLY A 472 28.54 61.12 1.50
C GLY A 472 29.52 59.97 1.80
N ASP A 473 30.59 59.88 1.01
CA ASP A 473 31.64 58.87 1.18
C ASP A 473 32.67 59.39 2.21
N VAL A 474 32.76 58.71 3.35
CA VAL A 474 33.69 59.01 4.46
C VAL A 474 34.33 57.70 4.87
N ASP A 475 35.65 57.61 4.74
CA ASP A 475 36.42 56.41 5.08
C ASP A 475 37.26 56.58 6.36
N ASP A 476 37.42 57.82 6.86
CA ASP A 476 38.21 58.11 8.06
C ASP A 476 37.40 58.89 9.12
N PHE A 477 37.32 58.33 10.33
CA PHE A 477 36.60 58.87 11.50
C PHE A 477 37.53 59.29 12.64
N THR A 478 38.86 59.28 12.42
CA THR A 478 39.88 59.59 13.45
C THR A 478 39.81 61.03 13.99
N HIS A 479 39.19 61.95 13.24
CA HIS A 479 39.01 63.35 13.63
C HIS A 479 37.83 63.61 14.57
N LEU A 480 36.97 62.62 14.78
CA LEU A 480 35.80 62.77 15.65
C LEU A 480 36.21 62.66 17.12
N PRO A 481 35.46 63.30 18.04
CA PRO A 481 35.69 63.16 19.48
C PRO A 481 35.72 61.69 19.93
N LEU A 482 36.57 61.36 20.90
CA LEU A 482 36.71 60.00 21.47
C LEU A 482 35.37 59.38 21.87
N SER A 483 34.46 60.20 22.41
CA SER A 483 33.09 59.82 22.75
C SER A 483 32.31 59.27 21.55
N LEU A 484 32.47 59.89 20.37
CA LEU A 484 31.80 59.43 19.16
C LEU A 484 32.51 58.25 18.50
N GLN A 485 33.84 58.19 18.56
CA GLN A 485 34.57 57.00 18.11
C GLN A 485 34.13 55.74 18.87
N HIS A 486 33.91 55.88 20.19
CA HIS A 486 33.35 54.82 21.00
C HIS A 486 31.91 54.44 20.60
N LEU A 487 31.07 55.40 20.19
CA LEU A 487 29.74 55.12 19.63
C LEU A 487 29.79 54.41 18.27
N LEU A 488 30.75 54.78 17.41
CA LEU A 488 30.98 54.11 16.13
C LEU A 488 31.40 52.65 16.29
N GLN A 489 32.14 52.33 17.36
CA GLN A 489 32.48 50.94 17.71
C GLN A 489 31.25 50.13 18.16
N LYS A 490 30.28 50.77 18.84
CA LYS A 490 29.05 50.11 19.32
C LYS A 490 27.99 49.95 18.23
N SER A 491 27.87 50.92 17.33
CA SER A 491 26.85 50.92 16.27
C SER A 491 27.40 51.47 14.97
N ALA A 492 27.36 50.67 13.91
CA ALA A 492 27.79 51.09 12.59
C ALA A 492 26.90 52.25 12.06
N PRO A 493 27.50 53.31 11.47
CA PRO A 493 26.75 54.45 10.98
C PRO A 493 25.89 54.08 9.76
N LEU A 494 24.69 54.65 9.69
CA LEU A 494 23.77 54.46 8.58
C LEU A 494 24.19 55.34 7.41
N ARG A 495 24.65 54.72 6.32
CA ARG A 495 25.08 55.44 5.11
C ARG A 495 23.90 55.87 4.26
N TRP A 496 23.79 57.17 4.02
CA TRP A 496 22.83 57.75 3.08
C TRP A 496 23.51 58.09 1.75
N LYS A 497 22.92 57.65 0.65
CA LYS A 497 23.44 57.85 -0.71
C LYS A 497 22.44 58.62 -1.56
N GLU A 498 22.83 59.81 -1.97
CA GLU A 498 21.99 60.74 -2.74
C GLU A 498 21.52 60.15 -4.09
N ARG A 499 22.40 59.46 -4.82
CA ARG A 499 22.10 58.88 -6.16
C ARG A 499 21.32 57.56 -6.15
N SER A 500 20.81 57.11 -5.00
CA SER A 500 20.08 55.84 -4.93
C SER A 500 18.59 56.01 -5.30
N HIS A 501 18.01 55.07 -6.06
CA HIS A 501 16.59 55.06 -6.50
C HIS A 501 15.54 55.11 -5.36
N GLY A 502 15.97 55.20 -4.10
CA GLY A 502 15.11 55.30 -2.91
C GLY A 502 15.59 56.32 -1.87
N ALA A 503 16.46 57.27 -2.24
CA ALA A 503 17.07 58.23 -1.31
C ALA A 503 16.02 59.05 -0.50
N ALA A 504 14.87 59.37 -1.11
CA ALA A 504 13.73 60.06 -0.47
C ALA A 504 12.50 59.15 -0.23
N SER A 505 12.66 57.83 -0.38
CA SER A 505 11.57 56.85 -0.19
C SER A 505 11.58 56.28 1.23
N PRO A 506 10.46 56.41 1.99
CA PRO A 506 10.39 55.92 3.38
C PRO A 506 10.53 54.39 3.51
N ASN A 507 10.33 53.65 2.41
CA ASN A 507 10.42 52.19 2.36
C ASN A 507 11.82 51.68 1.93
N SER A 508 12.80 52.56 1.72
CA SER A 508 14.17 52.12 1.45
C SER A 508 14.80 51.42 2.65
N ARG A 509 15.82 50.58 2.41
CA ARG A 509 16.57 49.89 3.48
C ARG A 509 17.15 50.87 4.51
N PHE A 510 17.61 52.04 4.07
CA PHE A 510 18.14 53.10 4.92
C PHE A 510 17.06 53.63 5.87
N TRP A 511 15.95 54.15 5.33
CA TRP A 511 14.88 54.75 6.13
C TRP A 511 14.17 53.74 7.03
N LYS A 512 14.02 52.48 6.60
CA LYS A 512 13.51 51.39 7.47
C LYS A 512 14.40 51.17 8.70
N ARG A 513 15.73 51.21 8.54
CA ARG A 513 16.67 51.09 9.66
C ARG A 513 16.63 52.32 10.57
N VAL A 514 16.56 53.53 10.02
CA VAL A 514 16.39 54.76 10.81
C VAL A 514 15.10 54.68 11.65
N ARG A 515 13.97 54.32 11.02
CA ARG A 515 12.67 54.16 11.71
C ARG A 515 12.67 53.07 12.79
N TYR A 516 13.44 52.00 12.59
CA TYR A 516 13.61 50.96 13.60
C TYR A 516 14.31 51.50 14.86
N MET A 517 15.30 52.39 14.70
CA MET A 517 16.02 53.02 15.82
C MET A 517 15.24 54.17 16.48
N MET A 518 14.32 54.79 15.75
CA MET A 518 13.42 55.85 16.23
C MET A 518 12.39 55.34 17.28
N PRO A 519 11.82 56.26 18.10
CA PRO A 519 10.74 55.90 19.02
C PRO A 519 9.49 55.48 18.24
N VAL A 520 8.50 54.90 18.93
CA VAL A 520 7.22 54.57 18.30
C VAL A 520 6.46 55.89 18.06
N PRO A 521 6.07 56.21 16.81
CA PRO A 521 5.41 57.48 16.54
C PRO A 521 4.04 57.55 17.25
N PRO A 522 3.67 58.71 17.83
CA PRO A 522 2.35 58.90 18.44
C PRO A 522 1.25 58.81 17.38
N CYS A 523 0.09 58.25 17.77
CA CYS A 523 -0.96 57.84 16.84
C CYS A 523 -1.73 59.00 16.14
N GLN A 524 -1.32 60.25 16.30
CA GLN A 524 -2.09 61.44 15.88
C GLN A 524 -2.05 61.77 14.38
N SER A 525 -1.13 61.22 13.57
CA SER A 525 -1.05 61.56 12.13
C SER A 525 -1.98 60.78 11.19
N ARG A 526 -2.79 59.84 11.70
CA ARG A 526 -3.61 58.94 10.86
C ARG A 526 -4.93 59.51 10.32
N ALA A 527 -5.30 60.75 10.68
CA ALA A 527 -6.59 61.33 10.28
C ALA A 527 -6.65 61.85 8.83
N GLN A 528 -5.52 62.11 8.16
CA GLN A 528 -5.53 62.73 6.82
C GLN A 528 -5.40 61.74 5.66
N THR A 529 -4.73 60.59 5.83
CA THR A 529 -4.53 59.62 4.73
C THR A 529 -5.77 58.78 4.40
N LEU A 530 -6.75 58.70 5.30
CA LEU A 530 -8.01 57.97 5.11
C LEU A 530 -9.06 58.73 4.28
N LYS A 531 -8.89 60.04 4.04
CA LYS A 531 -9.82 60.83 3.21
C LYS A 531 -9.56 60.72 1.70
N MET A 532 -8.33 60.39 1.27
CA MET A 532 -8.02 60.28 -0.17
C MET A 532 -8.37 58.92 -0.81
N LEU A 533 -8.51 57.86 -0.01
CA LEU A 533 -8.87 56.53 -0.53
C LEU A 533 -10.37 56.31 -0.72
N LYS A 534 -11.23 57.19 -0.16
CA LYS A 534 -12.69 57.07 -0.25
C LYS A 534 -13.31 57.74 -1.49
N VAL A 535 -12.54 58.52 -2.26
CA VAL A 535 -13.04 59.27 -3.42
C VAL A 535 -12.81 58.53 -4.76
N LYS A 536 -11.92 57.53 -4.80
CA LYS A 536 -11.53 56.83 -6.06
C LYS A 536 -12.39 55.60 -6.44
N HIS A 537 -13.45 55.28 -5.69
CA HIS A 537 -14.25 54.06 -5.91
C HIS A 537 -15.69 54.27 -6.39
N HIS A 538 -16.02 55.42 -7.00
CA HIS A 538 -17.27 55.56 -7.75
C HIS A 538 -17.04 56.13 -9.15
N GLY A 539 -17.23 55.26 -10.15
CA GLY A 539 -17.21 55.51 -11.59
C GLY A 539 -17.56 54.21 -12.34
N PRO A 540 -18.13 54.28 -13.55
CA PRO A 540 -19.56 53.99 -13.77
C PRO A 540 -19.86 52.65 -14.46
N GLN A 541 -21.12 52.23 -14.30
CA GLN A 541 -21.73 50.99 -14.78
C GLN A 541 -22.00 51.09 -16.30
N GLU A 542 -21.44 50.16 -17.08
CA GLU A 542 -21.59 50.12 -18.55
C GLU A 542 -22.74 49.19 -18.97
N VAL A 543 -23.45 49.65 -20.00
CA VAL A 543 -24.72 49.17 -20.56
C VAL A 543 -24.48 47.94 -21.46
N LYS A 544 -25.32 46.91 -21.32
CA LYS A 544 -25.43 45.80 -22.29
C LYS A 544 -26.50 46.15 -23.32
N GLU A 545 -26.11 46.34 -24.57
CA GLU A 545 -26.98 46.24 -25.74
C GLU A 545 -26.87 44.83 -26.34
N SER A 546 -28.01 44.29 -26.73
CA SER A 546 -28.17 43.04 -27.47
C SER A 546 -29.08 43.31 -28.66
N VAL A 547 -28.49 43.39 -29.86
CA VAL A 547 -29.00 42.86 -31.15
C VAL A 547 -27.80 42.61 -32.04
#